data_AF-A0A1D6ELM2-F1
#
_entry.id   AF-A0A1D6ELM2-F1
#
_cell.length_a   1.000
_cell.length_b   1.000
_cell.length_c   1.000
_cell.angle_alpha   90.00
_cell.angle_beta   90.00
_cell.angle_gamma   90.00
#
_symmetry.space_group_name_H-M   'P 1'
#
loop_
_entity.id
_entity.type
_entity.pdbx_description
1 polymer ?
#
loop_
_entity_poly.entity_id
_entity_poly.type
_entity_poly.pdbx_seq_one_letter_code
_entity_poly.pdbx_strand_id
1 'polypeptide(L)'
;MLRITALDACGNYGYAGTHGGLLYLWELSSGRKVTGTQCFNSGRVSCVSVDSKSGAVAVTDGGCHVLLYTQDKVQAADDGADGRIPV
;
A
#
# COMPACT_ATOMS: atom_id res chain seq x y z
N MET A 1 14.96 -14.92 -3.04
CA MET A 1 14.18 -15.84 -2.17
C MET A 1 12.85 -15.17 -1.83
N LEU A 2 11.72 -15.81 -2.15
CA LEU A 2 10.36 -15.30 -1.92
C LEU A 2 9.86 -15.67 -0.51
N ARG A 3 10.56 -15.22 0.53
CA ARG A 3 10.12 -15.39 1.93
C ARG A 3 9.47 -14.10 2.40
N ILE A 4 8.24 -14.20 2.91
CA ILE A 4 7.57 -13.10 3.61
C ILE A 4 8.19 -12.94 5.00
N THR A 5 8.44 -11.70 5.41
CA THR A 5 9.10 -11.36 6.68
C THR A 5 8.29 -10.39 7.53
N ALA A 6 7.37 -9.65 6.93
CA ALA A 6 6.49 -8.72 7.61
C ALA A 6 5.13 -8.66 6.91
N LEU A 7 4.07 -8.46 7.68
CA LEU A 7 2.69 -8.40 7.21
C LEU A 7 1.93 -7.35 8.01
N ASP A 8 1.03 -6.64 7.35
CA ASP A 8 -0.02 -5.84 7.99
C ASP A 8 -1.22 -5.71 7.04
N ALA A 9 -2.38 -5.33 7.54
CA ALA A 9 -3.60 -5.19 6.75
C ALA A 9 -4.51 -4.08 7.28
N CYS A 10 -5.20 -3.41 6.35
CA CYS A 10 -6.20 -2.40 6.68
C CYS A 10 -7.35 -2.43 5.67
N GLY A 11 -8.58 -2.53 6.18
CA GLY A 11 -9.78 -2.60 5.34
C GLY A 11 -9.73 -3.79 4.39
N ASN A 12 -9.90 -3.54 3.09
CA ASN A 12 -9.84 -4.57 2.05
C ASN A 12 -8.43 -4.82 1.49
N TYR A 13 -7.38 -4.30 2.13
CA TYR A 13 -6.02 -4.35 1.59
C TYR A 13 -5.05 -5.03 2.57
N GLY A 14 -4.20 -5.90 2.03
CA GLY A 14 -3.12 -6.57 2.75
C GLY A 14 -1.75 -6.22 2.18
N TYR A 15 -0.76 -6.11 3.06
CA TYR A 15 0.61 -5.72 2.74
C TYR A 15 1.58 -6.81 3.18
N ALA A 16 2.54 -7.14 2.32
CA ALA A 16 3.53 -8.17 2.61
C ALA A 16 4.94 -7.74 2.22
N GLY A 17 5.78 -7.56 3.24
CA GLY A 17 7.20 -7.33 3.09
C GLY A 17 7.97 -8.64 2.92
N THR A 18 9.00 -8.63 2.09
CA THR A 18 9.80 -9.82 1.79
C THR A 18 11.24 -9.69 2.28
N HIS A 19 11.90 -10.84 2.38
CA HIS A 19 13.34 -10.92 2.62
C HIS A 19 14.18 -10.23 1.55
N GLY A 20 13.66 -10.10 0.32
CA GLY A 20 14.33 -9.43 -0.80
C GLY A 20 14.06 -7.92 -0.90
N GLY A 21 13.45 -7.31 0.11
CA GLY A 21 13.19 -5.86 0.12
C GLY A 21 12.02 -5.41 -0.74
N LEU A 22 11.20 -6.35 -1.22
CA LEU A 22 9.93 -6.05 -1.90
C LEU A 22 8.79 -5.92 -0.91
N LEU A 23 7.86 -5.01 -1.20
CA LEU A 23 6.54 -4.90 -0.59
C LEU A 23 5.47 -5.23 -1.62
N TYR A 24 4.55 -6.13 -1.28
CA TYR A 24 3.38 -6.45 -2.10
C TYR A 24 2.10 -5.91 -1.48
N LEU A 25 1.15 -5.55 -2.34
CA LEU A 25 -0.21 -5.15 -1.98
C LEU A 25 -1.22 -6.12 -2.61
N TRP A 26 -2.17 -6.56 -1.81
CA TRP A 26 -3.28 -7.41 -2.23
C TRP A 26 -4.62 -6.78 -1.87
N GLU A 27 -5.61 -6.99 -2.74
CA GLU A 27 -7.01 -6.81 -2.43
C GLU A 27 -7.52 -8.12 -1.79
N LEU A 28 -7.96 -8.06 -0.55
CA LEU A 28 -8.27 -9.24 0.26
C LEU A 28 -9.55 -9.93 -0.19
N SER A 29 -10.58 -9.18 -0.55
CA SER A 29 -11.87 -9.73 -1.02
C SER A 29 -11.72 -10.59 -2.28
N SER A 30 -10.84 -10.20 -3.19
CA SER A 30 -10.62 -10.88 -4.48
C SER A 30 -9.38 -11.79 -4.48
N GLY A 31 -8.51 -11.66 -3.48
CA GLY A 31 -7.19 -12.31 -3.45
C GLY A 31 -6.21 -11.78 -4.51
N ARG A 32 -6.58 -10.72 -5.25
CA ARG A 32 -5.78 -10.22 -6.37
C ARG A 32 -4.59 -9.42 -5.88
N LYS A 33 -3.41 -9.70 -6.47
CA LYS A 33 -2.23 -8.84 -6.33
C LYS A 33 -2.44 -7.54 -7.09
N VAL A 34 -2.47 -6.44 -6.34
CA VAL A 34 -2.64 -5.09 -6.88
C VAL A 34 -1.32 -4.59 -7.43
N THR A 35 -0.25 -4.67 -6.63
CA THR A 35 1.07 -4.20 -7.05
C THR A 35 2.22 -4.80 -6.22
N GLY A 36 3.45 -4.52 -6.64
CA GLY A 36 4.67 -4.78 -5.90
C GLY A 36 5.73 -3.72 -6.16
N THR A 37 6.40 -3.28 -5.10
CA THR A 37 7.42 -2.22 -5.13
C THR A 37 8.69 -2.69 -4.45
N GLN A 38 9.85 -2.33 -5.02
CA GLN A 38 11.14 -2.48 -4.35
C GLN A 38 11.30 -1.34 -3.34
N CYS A 39 11.29 -1.67 -2.04
CA CYS A 39 11.52 -0.72 -0.97
C CYS A 39 13.02 -0.52 -0.74
N PHE A 40 13.78 -1.61 -0.65
CA PHE A 40 15.20 -1.58 -0.28
C PHE A 40 16.03 -2.41 -1.25
N ASN A 41 17.07 -1.83 -1.85
CA ASN A 41 17.87 -2.51 -2.88
C ASN A 41 18.66 -3.74 -2.39
N SER A 42 18.93 -3.85 -1.09
CA SER A 42 19.73 -4.94 -0.52
C SER A 42 19.34 -5.36 0.91
N GLY A 43 18.15 -4.96 1.38
CA GLY A 43 17.70 -5.20 2.76
C GLY A 43 16.35 -5.91 2.84
N ARG A 44 16.20 -6.84 3.80
CA ARG A 44 14.89 -7.44 4.11
C ARG A 44 13.96 -6.38 4.66
N VAL A 45 12.67 -6.48 4.34
CA VAL A 45 11.65 -5.77 5.10
C VAL A 45 11.59 -6.37 6.50
N SER A 46 11.79 -5.54 7.53
CA SER A 46 11.78 -5.94 8.93
C SER A 46 10.41 -5.71 9.59
N CYS A 47 9.68 -4.68 9.17
CA CYS A 47 8.36 -4.35 9.67
C CYS A 47 7.53 -3.65 8.59
N VAL A 48 6.22 -3.83 8.67
CA VAL A 48 5.21 -3.10 7.90
C VAL A 48 4.16 -2.65 8.91
N SER A 49 3.73 -1.39 8.82
CA SER A 49 2.65 -0.84 9.63
C SER A 49 1.78 0.08 8.79
N VAL A 50 0.46 -0.06 8.90
CA VAL A 50 -0.53 0.70 8.14
C VAL A 50 -1.38 1.53 9.10
N ASP A 51 -1.45 2.84 8.87
CA ASP A 51 -2.42 3.69 9.55
C ASP A 51 -3.74 3.71 8.78
N SER A 52 -4.81 3.20 9.39
CA SER A 52 -6.12 3.12 8.77
C SER A 52 -6.78 4.50 8.53
N LYS A 53 -6.39 5.51 9.31
CA LYS A 53 -6.96 6.85 9.21
C LYS A 53 -6.43 7.61 8.00
N SER A 54 -5.11 7.62 7.82
CA SER A 54 -4.46 8.31 6.69
C SER A 54 -4.28 7.42 5.45
N GLY A 55 -4.27 6.09 5.62
CA GLY A 55 -3.86 5.16 4.58
C GLY A 55 -2.34 5.14 4.35
N ALA A 56 -1.56 5.76 5.24
CA ALA A 56 -0.11 5.73 5.17
C ALA A 56 0.43 4.34 5.55
N VAL A 57 1.47 3.91 4.84
CA VAL A 57 2.15 2.63 5.07
C VAL A 57 3.61 2.91 5.37
N ALA A 58 4.04 2.55 6.57
CA ALA A 58 5.43 2.59 6.99
C ALA A 58 6.09 1.22 6.77
N VAL A 59 7.27 1.23 6.15
CA VAL A 59 8.07 0.03 5.89
C VAL A 59 9.49 0.28 6.35
N THR A 60 10.06 -0.67 7.07
CA THR A 60 11.43 -0.56 7.61
C THR A 60 12.32 -1.70 7.16
N ASP A 61 13.64 -1.47 7.17
CA ASP A 61 14.65 -2.52 6.98
C ASP A 61 15.43 -2.81 8.29
N GLY A 62 16.49 -3.62 8.19
CA GLY A 62 17.39 -3.89 9.32
C GLY A 62 18.45 -2.81 9.59
N GLY A 63 18.54 -1.80 8.71
CA GLY A 63 19.52 -0.71 8.76
C GLY A 63 18.94 0.60 9.30
N CYS A 64 17.79 0.56 9.97
CA CYS A 64 17.07 1.72 10.50
C CYS A 64 16.53 2.68 9.42
N HIS A 65 16.38 2.23 8.18
CA HIS A 65 15.69 3.03 7.17
C HIS A 65 14.18 2.88 7.32
N VAL A 66 13.47 3.99 7.09
CA VAL A 66 12.01 4.03 7.06
C VAL A 66 11.56 4.63 5.74
N LEU A 67 10.67 3.93 5.04
CA LEU A 67 9.97 4.43 3.87
C LEU A 67 8.49 4.58 4.19
N LEU A 68 7.92 5.71 3.77
CA LEU A 68 6.50 6.02 3.92
C LEU A 68 5.86 6.05 2.54
N TYR A 69 4.78 5.29 2.40
CA TYR A 69 3.94 5.31 1.21
C TYR A 69 2.59 5.89 1.57
N THR A 70 2.13 6.84 0.77
CA THR A 70 0.77 7.38 0.82
C THR A 70 0.06 6.98 -0.46
N GLN A 71 -1.18 6.52 -0.35
CA GLN A 71 -2.04 6.43 -1.53
C GLN A 71 -2.55 7.84 -1.82
N ASP A 72 -2.22 8.37 -3.00
CA ASP A 72 -2.92 9.54 -3.50
C ASP A 72 -4.40 9.17 -3.62
N LYS A 73 -5.23 9.81 -2.79
CA LYS A 73 -6.67 9.73 -2.96
C LYS A 73 -6.97 10.44 -4.26
N VAL A 74 -7.04 9.70 -5.37
CA VAL A 74 -7.72 10.20 -6.57
C VAL A 74 -9.16 10.40 -6.14
N GLN A 75 -9.47 11.63 -5.78
CA GLN A 75 -10.82 12.05 -5.46
C GLN A 75 -11.59 11.87 -6.76
N ALA A 76 -12.43 10.84 -6.83
CA ALA A 76 -13.39 10.73 -7.91
C ALA A 76 -14.14 12.06 -7.90
N ALA A 77 -13.98 12.83 -8.98
CA ALA A 77 -14.81 13.98 -9.21
C ALA A 77 -16.25 13.45 -9.12
N ASP A 78 -16.98 13.95 -8.13
CA ASP A 78 -18.42 13.85 -8.11
C ASP A 78 -18.87 14.65 -9.33
N ASP A 79 -19.05 13.96 -10.45
CA ASP A 79 -19.76 14.48 -11.62
C ASP A 79 -21.23 14.63 -11.19
N GLY A 80 -21.46 15.66 -10.37
CA GLY A 80 -22.77 16.21 -10.11
C GLY A 80 -23.32 16.67 -11.44
N ALA A 81 -24.07 15.79 -12.07
CA ALA A 81 -24.92 16.09 -13.21
C ALA A 81 -25.98 17.10 -12.77
N ASP A 82 -25.62 18.39 -12.71
CA ASP A 82 -26.59 19.45 -12.60
C ASP A 82 -27.10 19.73 -14.01
N GLY A 83 -28.18 19.02 -14.35
CA GLY A 83 -28.93 19.19 -15.58
C GLY A 83 -29.49 20.61 -15.66
N ARG A 84 -28.70 21.53 -16.24
CA ARG A 84 -29.18 22.86 -16.60
C ARG A 84 -29.82 22.78 -17.98
N ILE A 85 -31.15 22.76 -18.00
CA ILE A 85 -31.94 23.07 -19.18
C ILE A 85 -31.59 24.50 -19.67
N PRO A 86 -31.36 24.73 -20.98
CA PRO A 86 -31.19 26.07 -21.49
C PRO A 86 -32.56 26.78 -21.56
N VAL A 87 -32.61 28.02 -21.07
CA VAL A 87 -33.57 29.05 -21.47
C VAL A 87 -32.81 30.18 -22.15
#